data_AF-A0A928FDP1-F1
#
_entry.id   AF-A0A928FDP1-F1
#
_cell.length_a   1.000
_cell.length_b   1.000
_cell.length_c   1.000
_cell.angle_alpha   90.00
_cell.angle_beta   90.00
_cell.angle_gamma   90.00
#
_symmetry.space_group_name_H-M   'P 1'
#
loop_
_entity.id
_entity.type
_entity.pdbx_description
1 polymer ?
#
loop_
_entity_poly.entity_id
_entity_poly.type
_entity_poly.pdbx_seq_one_letter_code
_entity_poly.pdbx_strand_id
1 'polypeptide(L)'
;MKKDSKKQNKVTEQNGEDKEKVRAANATLTNLLLVIVNTVLFYTVYRLLAGGEAGYLASQIVLWTYFALLIIFFVSYIVYNKGFTMVNRDANSFPDGWSYEQMCAVTSEGERRKKKSKWMLLIIIPLMFTFMFDMVDLFILDRFRDLF
;
A
#
# COMPACT_ATOMS: atom_id res chain seq x y z
N MET A 1 49.42 5.46 12.91
CA MET A 1 48.40 6.45 12.50
C MET A 1 47.43 5.99 11.40
N LYS A 2 47.81 5.26 10.34
CA LYS A 2 46.85 4.81 9.29
C LYS A 2 45.88 3.66 9.70
N LYS A 3 46.18 2.90 10.75
CA LYS A 3 45.33 1.78 11.21
C LYS A 3 44.09 2.26 11.98
N ASP A 4 44.21 3.35 12.72
CA ASP A 4 43.14 3.87 13.58
C ASP A 4 42.06 4.60 12.77
N SER A 5 42.44 5.31 11.70
CA SER A 5 41.48 5.96 10.79
C SER A 5 40.64 4.97 9.98
N LYS A 6 41.23 3.84 9.54
CA LYS A 6 40.49 2.77 8.86
C LYS A 6 39.48 2.08 9.79
N LYS A 7 39.84 1.93 11.06
CA LYS A 7 38.94 1.33 12.07
C LYS A 7 37.80 2.28 12.43
N GLN A 8 38.08 3.58 12.55
CA GLN A 8 37.05 4.62 12.75
C GLN A 8 36.08 4.77 11.58
N ASN A 9 36.56 4.72 10.32
CA ASN A 9 35.67 4.75 9.16
C ASN A 9 34.76 3.52 9.12
N LYS A 10 35.30 2.32 9.38
CA LYS A 10 34.51 1.09 9.37
C LYS A 10 33.43 1.08 10.46
N VAL A 11 33.73 1.60 11.66
CA VAL A 11 32.74 1.73 12.75
C VAL A 11 31.68 2.78 12.41
N THR A 12 32.05 3.89 11.77
CA THR A 12 31.10 4.93 11.34
C THR A 12 30.16 4.42 10.25
N GLU A 13 30.67 3.66 9.28
CA GLU A 13 29.89 3.01 8.23
C GLU A 13 28.92 1.98 8.81
N GLN A 14 29.39 1.09 9.70
CA GLN A 14 28.53 0.10 10.35
C GLN A 14 27.41 0.74 11.18
N ASN A 15 27.73 1.79 11.94
CA ASN A 15 26.76 2.51 12.77
C ASN A 15 25.75 3.31 11.90
N GLY A 16 26.13 3.69 10.68
CA GLY A 16 25.24 4.25 9.67
C GLY A 16 24.27 3.21 9.11
N GLU A 17 24.78 2.04 8.69
CA GLU A 17 23.98 0.93 8.19
C GLU A 17 22.96 0.41 9.22
N ASP A 18 23.37 0.27 10.49
CA ASP A 18 22.48 -0.20 11.55
C ASP A 18 21.34 0.79 11.83
N LYS A 19 21.64 2.10 11.82
CA LYS A 19 20.61 3.15 11.96
C LYS A 19 19.64 3.16 10.78
N GLU A 20 20.13 2.93 9.56
CA GLU A 20 19.27 2.85 8.37
C GLU A 20 18.34 1.64 8.44
N LYS A 21 18.85 0.47 8.82
CA LYS A 21 18.05 -0.76 9.00
C LYS A 21 16.96 -0.57 10.05
N VAL A 22 17.28 0.02 11.20
CA VAL A 22 16.29 0.31 12.26
C VAL A 22 15.22 1.29 11.76
N ARG A 23 15.60 2.33 11.03
CA ARG A 23 14.65 3.29 10.45
C ARG A 23 13.73 2.65 9.41
N ALA A 24 14.27 1.77 8.55
CA ALA A 24 13.50 1.04 7.55
C ALA A 24 12.53 0.03 8.21
N ALA A 25 12.96 -0.65 9.26
CA ALA A 25 12.11 -1.56 10.04
C ALA A 25 10.96 -0.79 10.71
N ASN A 26 11.24 0.33 11.37
CA ASN A 26 10.22 1.17 11.99
C ASN A 26 9.22 1.72 10.97
N ALA A 27 9.68 2.15 9.79
CA ALA A 27 8.79 2.61 8.73
C ALA A 27 7.88 1.48 8.22
N THR A 28 8.42 0.26 8.07
CA THR A 28 7.64 -0.92 7.68
C THR A 28 6.58 -1.26 8.72
N LEU A 29 6.96 -1.24 10.00
CA LEU A 29 6.05 -1.53 11.10
C LEU A 29 4.92 -0.50 11.22
N THR A 30 5.25 0.80 11.09
CA THR A 30 4.23 1.87 11.04
C THR A 30 3.26 1.69 9.88
N ASN A 31 3.76 1.35 8.68
CA ASN A 31 2.89 1.08 7.53
C ASN A 31 1.98 -0.13 7.76
N LEU A 32 2.50 -1.19 8.36
CA LEU A 32 1.72 -2.39 8.68
C LEU A 32 0.63 -2.09 9.72
N LEU A 33 0.96 -1.34 10.77
CA LEU A 33 -0.03 -0.87 11.75
C LEU A 33 -1.11 -0.01 11.10
N LEU A 34 -0.75 0.88 10.18
CA LEU A 34 -1.73 1.69 9.43
C LEU A 34 -2.67 0.81 8.60
N VAL A 35 -2.16 -0.24 7.95
CA VAL A 35 -3.01 -1.21 7.22
C VAL A 35 -3.97 -1.90 8.17
N ILE A 36 -3.50 -2.36 9.33
CA ILE A 36 -4.35 -3.03 10.33
C ILE A 36 -5.44 -2.08 10.82
N VAL A 37 -5.08 -0.86 11.24
CA VAL A 37 -6.03 0.13 11.73
C VAL A 37 -7.07 0.48 10.67
N ASN A 38 -6.66 0.69 9.41
CA ASN A 38 -7.61 0.92 8.33
C ASN A 38 -8.51 -0.29 8.08
N THR A 39 -7.98 -1.52 8.15
CA THR A 39 -8.79 -2.74 7.97
C THR A 39 -9.87 -2.84 9.03
N VAL A 40 -9.52 -2.64 10.31
CA VAL A 40 -10.49 -2.62 11.41
C VAL A 40 -11.50 -1.49 11.23
N LEU A 41 -11.07 -0.31 10.79
CA LEU A 41 -11.95 0.83 10.54
C LEU A 41 -12.97 0.53 9.43
N PHE A 42 -12.53 0.09 8.26
CA PHE A 42 -13.41 -0.26 7.13
C PHE A 42 -14.37 -1.38 7.52
N TYR A 43 -13.88 -2.42 8.20
CA TYR A 43 -14.74 -3.50 8.68
C TYR A 43 -15.80 -3.02 9.69
N THR A 44 -15.43 -2.15 10.63
CA THR A 44 -16.36 -1.59 11.62
C THR A 44 -17.42 -0.72 10.93
N VAL A 45 -17.01 0.16 10.02
CA VAL A 45 -17.93 1.00 9.24
C VAL A 45 -18.89 0.13 8.44
N TYR A 46 -18.37 -0.91 7.76
CA TYR A 46 -19.21 -1.89 7.07
C TYR A 46 -20.22 -2.53 8.02
N ARG A 47 -19.77 -3.08 9.16
CA ARG A 47 -20.65 -3.72 10.15
C ARG A 47 -21.70 -2.77 10.73
N LEU A 48 -21.42 -1.48 10.88
CA LEU A 48 -22.42 -0.52 11.35
C LEU A 48 -23.45 -0.18 10.27
N LEU A 49 -23.05 -0.16 8.99
CA LEU A 49 -23.93 0.18 7.87
C LEU A 49 -24.75 -1.01 7.37
N ALA A 50 -24.15 -2.20 7.38
CA ALA A 50 -24.74 -3.45 6.90
C ALA A 50 -25.24 -4.35 8.03
N GLY A 51 -24.77 -4.15 9.27
CA GLY A 51 -25.18 -4.91 10.45
C GLY A 51 -26.20 -4.15 11.29
N GLY A 52 -27.41 -4.67 11.34
CA GLY A 52 -28.56 -4.14 12.06
C GLY A 52 -29.87 -4.63 11.43
N GLU A 53 -31.02 -4.13 11.88
CA GLU A 53 -32.33 -4.34 11.22
C GLU A 53 -32.43 -3.69 9.82
N ALA A 54 -31.32 -3.16 9.29
CA ALA A 54 -31.23 -2.44 8.02
C ALA A 54 -31.75 -3.25 6.81
N GLY A 55 -31.96 -4.56 6.98
CA GLY A 55 -32.61 -5.41 6.01
C GLY A 55 -31.72 -5.72 4.80
N TYR A 56 -32.12 -6.75 4.05
CA TYR A 56 -31.34 -7.32 2.95
C TYR A 56 -30.91 -6.27 1.88
N LEU A 57 -31.78 -5.30 1.59
CA LEU A 57 -31.51 -4.27 0.60
C LEU A 57 -30.39 -3.30 1.00
N ALA A 58 -30.31 -2.91 2.28
CA ALA A 58 -29.25 -2.02 2.74
C ALA A 58 -27.88 -2.72 2.67
N SER A 59 -27.81 -3.98 3.10
CA SER A 59 -26.58 -4.78 3.02
C SER A 59 -26.11 -4.94 1.56
N GLN A 60 -27.02 -5.16 0.61
CA GLN A 60 -26.67 -5.21 -0.83
C GLN A 60 -26.12 -3.88 -1.35
N ILE A 61 -26.75 -2.75 -1.01
CA ILE A 61 -26.27 -1.42 -1.45
C ILE A 61 -24.87 -1.15 -0.91
N VAL A 62 -24.61 -1.49 0.36
CA VAL A 62 -23.30 -1.35 0.97
C VAL A 62 -22.28 -2.22 0.23
N LEU A 63 -22.58 -3.50 -0.01
CA LEU A 63 -21.70 -4.40 -0.76
C LEU A 63 -21.33 -3.85 -2.14
N TRP A 64 -22.32 -3.43 -2.94
CA TRP A 64 -22.07 -2.86 -4.28
C TRP A 64 -21.25 -1.58 -4.23
N THR A 65 -21.46 -0.74 -3.22
CA THR A 65 -20.68 0.48 -3.01
C THR A 65 -19.21 0.15 -2.73
N TYR A 66 -18.96 -0.82 -1.85
CA TYR A 66 -17.61 -1.30 -1.55
C TYR A 66 -16.92 -1.91 -2.77
N PHE A 67 -17.65 -2.71 -3.56
CA PHE A 67 -17.14 -3.31 -4.78
C PHE A 67 -16.77 -2.24 -5.84
N ALA A 68 -17.63 -1.24 -6.04
CA ALA A 68 -17.35 -0.13 -6.95
C ALA A 68 -16.12 0.68 -6.51
N LEU A 69 -16.00 0.98 -5.21
CA LEU A 69 -14.82 1.65 -4.66
C LEU A 69 -13.56 0.82 -4.89
N LEU A 70 -13.60 -0.49 -4.61
CA LEU A 70 -12.46 -1.37 -4.83
C LEU A 70 -12.01 -1.33 -6.29
N ILE A 71 -12.93 -1.40 -7.26
CA ILE A 71 -12.61 -1.29 -8.69
C ILE A 71 -11.96 0.06 -9.01
N ILE A 72 -12.54 1.17 -8.56
CA ILE A 72 -12.00 2.52 -8.81
C ILE A 72 -10.58 2.64 -8.29
N PHE A 73 -10.34 2.20 -7.05
CA PHE A 73 -9.02 2.24 -6.45
C PHE A 73 -8.04 1.30 -7.16
N PHE A 74 -8.47 0.11 -7.58
CA PHE A 74 -7.62 -0.85 -8.28
C PHE A 74 -7.22 -0.36 -9.67
N VAL A 75 -8.16 0.17 -10.45
CA VAL A 75 -7.89 0.78 -11.75
C VAL A 75 -6.97 1.99 -11.59
N SER A 76 -7.25 2.87 -10.62
CA SER A 76 -6.39 4.01 -10.31
C SER A 76 -4.97 3.57 -9.97
N TYR A 77 -4.84 2.54 -9.12
CA TYR A 77 -3.56 1.95 -8.75
C TYR A 77 -2.82 1.43 -9.97
N ILE A 78 -3.47 0.68 -10.86
CA ILE A 78 -2.85 0.19 -12.09
C ILE A 78 -2.40 1.34 -12.98
N VAL A 79 -3.23 2.38 -13.17
CA VAL A 79 -2.88 3.55 -14.01
C VAL A 79 -1.65 4.27 -13.45
N TYR A 80 -1.59 4.48 -12.13
CA TYR A 80 -0.42 5.09 -11.49
C TYR A 80 0.80 4.16 -11.49
N ASN A 81 0.60 2.83 -11.40
CA ASN A 81 1.68 1.85 -11.46
C ASN A 81 2.18 1.57 -12.87
N LYS A 82 1.40 1.75 -13.93
CA LYS A 82 1.85 1.52 -15.32
C LYS A 82 3.03 2.43 -15.70
N GLY A 83 3.22 3.54 -14.98
CA GLY A 83 4.39 4.41 -15.07
C GLY A 83 5.65 3.91 -14.34
N PHE A 84 5.63 2.79 -13.61
CA PHE A 84 6.80 2.26 -12.88
C PHE A 84 7.94 1.78 -13.78
N THR A 85 7.69 1.53 -15.06
CA THR A 85 8.74 1.12 -16.03
C THR A 85 9.82 2.18 -16.20
N MET A 86 9.56 3.45 -15.86
CA MET A 86 10.56 4.52 -15.89
C MET A 86 11.22 4.80 -14.52
N VAL A 87 10.69 4.27 -13.41
CA VAL A 87 11.06 4.67 -12.04
C VAL A 87 12.31 3.98 -11.51
N ASN A 88 12.73 2.87 -12.12
CA ASN A 88 13.97 2.16 -11.76
C ASN A 88 15.06 2.33 -12.84
N ARG A 89 15.02 3.45 -13.58
CA ARG A 89 16.13 3.81 -14.45
C ARG A 89 17.27 4.37 -13.59
N ASP A 90 18.35 3.60 -13.49
CA ASP A 90 19.62 4.04 -12.92
C ASP A 90 20.09 5.32 -13.63
N ALA A 91 20.88 6.18 -12.97
CA ALA A 91 21.33 7.46 -13.54
C ALA A 91 22.05 7.29 -14.90
N ASN A 92 22.57 6.09 -15.17
CA ASN A 92 23.23 5.70 -16.41
C ASN A 92 22.30 5.14 -17.50
N SER A 93 20.98 5.09 -17.26
CA SER A 93 19.99 4.52 -18.19
C SER A 93 19.12 5.56 -18.88
N PHE A 94 19.45 6.84 -18.69
CA PHE A 94 18.93 7.93 -19.51
C PHE A 94 19.68 7.95 -20.86
N PRO A 95 18.98 8.24 -21.98
CA PRO A 95 19.64 8.38 -23.28
C PRO A 95 20.71 9.48 -23.27
N ASP A 96 21.83 9.21 -23.95
CA ASP A 96 22.87 10.21 -24.15
C ASP A 96 22.29 11.45 -24.85
N GLY A 97 22.39 12.61 -24.21
CA GLY A 97 21.83 13.88 -24.71
C GLY A 97 20.65 14.44 -23.90
N TRP A 98 20.17 13.74 -22.87
CA TRP A 98 19.22 14.33 -21.93
C TRP A 98 19.88 15.44 -21.09
N SER A 99 19.17 16.55 -20.91
CA SER A 99 19.64 17.60 -19.99
C SER A 99 19.44 17.16 -18.54
N TYR A 100 20.24 17.73 -17.62
CA TYR A 100 20.10 17.48 -16.19
C TYR A 100 18.68 17.79 -15.68
N GLU A 101 18.04 18.83 -16.21
CA GLU A 101 16.64 19.18 -15.90
C GLU A 101 15.65 18.10 -16.30
N GLN A 102 15.82 17.46 -17.47
CA GLN A 102 14.95 16.38 -17.93
C GLN A 102 15.08 15.13 -17.05
N MET A 103 16.30 14.80 -16.63
CA MET A 103 16.57 13.69 -15.70
C MET A 103 15.92 13.94 -14.33
N CYS A 104 16.05 15.16 -13.78
CA CYS A 104 15.41 15.55 -12.54
C CYS A 104 13.87 15.52 -12.63
N ALA A 105 13.30 15.99 -13.75
CA ALA A 105 11.85 15.99 -13.96
C ALA A 105 11.26 14.57 -13.96
N VAL A 106 11.90 13.63 -14.67
CA VAL A 106 11.43 12.23 -14.71
C VAL A 106 11.58 11.54 -13.36
N THR A 107 12.68 11.80 -12.65
CA THR A 107 12.94 11.19 -11.34
C THR A 107 11.94 11.68 -10.28
N SER A 108 11.73 12.99 -10.20
CA SER A 108 10.78 13.59 -9.25
C SER A 108 9.33 13.17 -9.51
N GLU A 109 8.93 13.04 -10.78
CA GLU A 109 7.63 12.51 -11.15
C GLU A 109 7.48 11.02 -10.76
N GLY A 110 8.53 10.23 -10.93
CA GLY A 110 8.59 8.83 -10.49
C GLY A 110 8.40 8.69 -8.97
N GLU A 111 9.10 9.48 -8.17
CA GLU A 111 8.96 9.49 -6.72
C GLU A 111 7.55 9.90 -6.27
N ARG A 112 6.97 10.92 -6.91
CA ARG A 112 5.60 11.38 -6.63
C ARG A 112 4.59 10.27 -6.90
N ARG A 113 4.71 9.55 -8.01
CA ARG A 113 3.83 8.43 -8.37
C ARG A 113 3.99 7.25 -7.40
N LYS A 114 5.22 6.92 -7.01
CA LYS A 114 5.53 5.90 -5.99
C LYS A 114 4.89 6.21 -4.64
N LYS A 115 4.95 7.46 -4.19
CA LYS A 115 4.31 7.89 -2.93
C LYS A 115 2.78 7.76 -2.99
N LYS A 116 2.15 8.16 -4.11
CA LYS A 116 0.70 8.01 -4.30
C LYS A 116 0.26 6.54 -4.36
N SER A 117 0.99 5.70 -5.10
CA SER A 117 0.73 4.26 -5.22
C SER A 117 0.82 3.56 -3.86
N LYS A 118 1.83 3.87 -3.04
CA LYS A 118 1.92 3.35 -1.66
C LYS A 118 0.74 3.75 -0.79
N TRP A 119 0.28 5.00 -0.89
CA TRP A 119 -0.88 5.46 -0.13
C TRP A 119 -2.18 4.78 -0.57
N MET A 120 -2.37 4.54 -1.87
CA MET A 120 -3.51 3.77 -2.39
C MET A 120 -3.52 2.33 -1.86
N LEU A 121 -2.34 1.71 -1.70
CA LEU A 121 -2.23 0.36 -1.13
C LEU A 121 -2.79 0.29 0.30
N LEU A 122 -2.60 1.35 1.10
CA LEU A 122 -3.13 1.45 2.46
C LEU A 122 -4.67 1.51 2.52
N ILE A 123 -5.34 1.71 1.38
CA ILE A 123 -6.79 1.74 1.24
C ILE A 123 -7.29 0.45 0.56
N ILE A 124 -6.63 0.04 -0.52
CA ILE A 124 -6.98 -1.15 -1.30
C ILE A 124 -6.91 -2.41 -0.45
N ILE A 125 -5.83 -2.59 0.32
CA ILE A 125 -5.65 -3.82 1.12
C ILE A 125 -6.79 -3.98 2.15
N PRO A 126 -7.10 -2.98 2.99
CA PRO A 126 -8.28 -2.99 3.85
C PRO A 126 -9.59 -3.30 3.14
N LEU A 127 -9.89 -2.59 2.04
CA LEU A 127 -11.12 -2.78 1.25
C LEU A 127 -11.23 -4.22 0.73
N MET A 128 -10.12 -4.78 0.25
CA MET A 128 -10.07 -6.14 -0.27
C MET A 128 -10.29 -7.17 0.84
N PHE A 129 -9.69 -6.99 2.02
CA PHE A 129 -9.94 -7.87 3.17
C PHE A 129 -11.40 -7.79 3.63
N THR A 130 -11.96 -6.59 3.77
CA THR A 130 -13.37 -6.42 4.14
C THR A 130 -14.29 -7.11 3.14
N PHE A 131 -14.05 -6.92 1.83
CA PHE A 131 -14.81 -7.60 0.78
C PHE A 131 -14.67 -9.13 0.85
N MET A 132 -13.48 -9.66 1.10
CA MET A 132 -13.27 -11.10 1.24
C MET A 132 -14.01 -11.68 2.44
N PHE A 133 -13.97 -11.01 3.60
CA PHE A 133 -14.74 -11.43 4.78
C PHE A 133 -16.23 -11.47 4.48
N ASP A 134 -16.72 -10.48 3.75
CA ASP A 134 -18.14 -10.38 3.40
C ASP A 134 -18.57 -11.50 2.44
N MET A 135 -17.73 -11.84 1.47
CA MET A 135 -17.96 -12.99 0.59
C MET A 135 -18.02 -14.31 1.37
N VAL A 136 -17.18 -14.46 2.41
CA VAL A 136 -17.22 -15.64 3.29
C VAL A 136 -18.52 -15.65 4.11
N ASP A 137 -18.91 -14.51 4.69
CA ASP A 137 -20.13 -14.42 5.50
C ASP A 137 -21.39 -14.70 4.67
N LEU A 138 -21.52 -14.04 3.52
CA LEU A 138 -22.70 -14.13 2.67
C LEU A 138 -22.83 -15.47 1.91
N PHE A 139 -21.73 -16.08 1.46
CA PHE A 139 -21.81 -17.26 0.60
C PHE A 139 -21.42 -18.57 1.29
N ILE A 140 -20.52 -18.53 2.27
CA ILE A 140 -20.05 -19.74 2.95
C ILE A 140 -20.88 -19.98 4.20
N LEU A 141 -20.99 -18.99 5.10
CA LEU A 141 -21.73 -19.17 6.35
C LEU A 141 -23.23 -19.34 6.13
N ASP A 142 -23.81 -18.63 5.16
CA ASP A 142 -25.22 -18.79 4.81
C ASP A 142 -25.52 -20.21 4.29
N ARG A 143 -24.66 -20.74 3.40
CA ARG A 143 -24.77 -22.12 2.90
C ARG A 143 -24.51 -23.18 3.97
N PHE A 144 -23.64 -22.92 4.95
CA PHE A 144 -23.44 -23.82 6.08
C PHE A 144 -24.64 -23.85 7.02
N ARG A 145 -25.28 -22.70 7.25
CA ARG A 145 -26.52 -22.60 8.04
C ARG A 145 -27.69 -23.34 7.39
N ASP A 146 -27.74 -23.41 6.07
CA ASP A 146 -28.77 -24.18 5.35
C ASP A 146 -28.52 -25.70 5.39
N LEU A 147 -27.31 -26.15 5.73
CA LEU A 147 -26.90 -27.56 5.73
C LEU A 147 -26.98 -28.25 7.09
N PHE A 148 -27.07 -27.50 8.20
CA PHE A 148 -27.12 -28.00 9.58
C PHE A 148 -28.33 -27.45 10.32
#